data_AF-A0A3D3UVE6-F1
#
_entry.id   AF-A0A3D3UVE6-F1
#
_cell.length_a   1.000
_cell.length_b   1.000
_cell.length_c   1.000
_cell.angle_alpha   90.00
_cell.angle_beta   90.00
_cell.angle_gamma   90.00
#
_symmetry.space_group_name_H-M   'P 1'
#
loop_
_entity.id
_entity.type
_entity.pdbx_description
1 polymer ?
#
loop_
_entity_poly.entity_id
_entity_poly.type
_entity_poly.pdbx_seq_one_letter_code
_entity_poly.pdbx_strand_id
1 'polypeptide(L)'
;MNTIQEKTIAEIDPAKPLKDFEPQHEFFVGIDSDGSAFDTMGIKQRECFCPWLIACFGLQPVAEAARECKEFADLFSRTRGANRHKTTKRIITELLPDHPMTKARGFEVPQYPHYFAWVDDPKSLLSNDG
;
A
#
# COMPACT_ATOMS: atom_id res chain seq x y z
N MET A 1 -4.81 -11.16 -52.97
CA MET A 1 -5.61 -11.50 -51.78
C MET A 1 -4.69 -11.47 -50.58
N ASN A 2 -4.62 -10.35 -49.86
CA ASN A 2 -3.88 -10.25 -48.60
C ASN A 2 -4.90 -10.11 -47.49
N THR A 3 -5.16 -11.21 -46.80
CA THR A 3 -6.03 -11.28 -45.65
C THR A 3 -5.23 -10.75 -44.46
N ILE A 4 -5.37 -9.47 -44.14
CA ILE A 4 -5.00 -8.99 -42.80
C ILE A 4 -5.98 -9.66 -41.86
N GLN A 5 -5.50 -10.65 -41.13
CA GLN A 5 -6.27 -11.39 -40.15
C GLN A 5 -6.48 -10.45 -38.96
N GLU A 6 -7.66 -9.84 -38.88
CA GLU A 6 -8.11 -9.05 -37.73
C GLU A 6 -8.19 -9.98 -36.51
N LYS A 7 -7.10 -10.05 -35.73
CA LYS A 7 -7.15 -10.63 -34.40
C LYS A 7 -8.02 -9.73 -33.54
N THR A 8 -9.10 -10.27 -33.01
CA THR A 8 -9.92 -9.62 -31.99
C THR A 8 -9.07 -9.25 -30.77
N ILE A 9 -9.33 -8.09 -30.17
CA ILE A 9 -8.61 -7.56 -28.99
C ILE A 9 -8.52 -8.58 -27.84
N ALA A 10 -9.46 -9.53 -27.75
CA ALA A 10 -9.49 -10.62 -26.78
C ALA A 10 -8.38 -11.68 -26.96
N GLU A 11 -7.72 -11.75 -28.13
CA GLU A 11 -6.62 -12.71 -28.40
C GLU A 11 -5.22 -12.11 -28.17
N ILE A 12 -5.13 -10.83 -27.79
CA ILE A 12 -3.86 -10.18 -27.47
C ILE A 12 -3.51 -10.54 -26.03
N ASP A 13 -2.53 -11.41 -25.83
CA ASP A 13 -1.88 -11.59 -24.52
C ASP A 13 -0.83 -10.48 -24.33
N PRO A 14 -1.11 -9.43 -23.52
CA PRO A 14 -0.19 -8.32 -23.33
C PRO A 14 1.13 -8.74 -22.66
N ALA A 15 1.15 -9.91 -21.97
CA ALA A 15 2.35 -10.44 -21.35
C ALA A 15 3.21 -11.28 -22.33
N LYS A 16 2.73 -11.57 -23.54
CA LYS A 16 3.45 -12.41 -24.51
C LYS A 16 4.89 -11.92 -24.79
N PRO A 17 5.16 -10.61 -24.98
CA PRO A 17 6.53 -10.14 -25.19
C PRO A 17 7.48 -10.44 -24.02
N LEU A 18 6.96 -10.42 -22.78
CA LEU A 18 7.74 -10.75 -21.59
C LEU A 18 7.92 -12.26 -21.43
N LYS A 19 6.89 -13.06 -21.76
CA LYS A 19 6.94 -14.53 -21.72
C LYS A 19 7.92 -15.12 -22.74
N ASP A 20 8.00 -14.51 -23.92
CA ASP A 20 8.90 -14.92 -24.99
C ASP A 20 10.31 -14.29 -24.87
N PHE A 21 10.56 -13.46 -23.85
CA PHE A 21 11.82 -12.74 -23.73
C PHE A 21 12.97 -13.69 -23.35
N GLU A 22 13.91 -13.85 -24.28
CA GLU A 22 15.17 -14.57 -24.05
C GLU A 22 16.21 -13.63 -23.40
N PRO A 23 16.73 -13.92 -22.19
CA PRO A 23 17.72 -13.08 -21.52
C PRO A 23 18.98 -12.85 -22.37
N GLN A 24 19.38 -11.58 -22.55
CA GLN A 24 20.53 -11.19 -23.37
C GLN A 24 21.82 -10.97 -22.56
N HIS A 25 21.72 -10.96 -21.23
CA HIS A 25 22.81 -10.67 -20.32
C HIS A 25 22.79 -11.67 -19.16
N GLU A 26 23.95 -11.88 -18.55
CA GLU A 26 24.09 -12.77 -17.38
C GLU A 26 23.37 -12.24 -16.14
N PHE A 27 23.18 -10.92 -16.05
CA PHE A 27 22.56 -10.26 -14.91
C PHE A 27 21.45 -9.30 -15.34
N PHE A 28 20.38 -9.26 -14.53
CA PHE A 28 19.32 -8.26 -14.61
C PHE A 28 19.42 -7.31 -13.42
N VAL A 29 19.42 -6.01 -13.70
CA VAL A 29 19.35 -4.96 -12.66
C VAL A 29 18.02 -4.24 -12.80
N GLY A 30 17.08 -4.56 -11.92
CA GLY A 30 15.79 -3.86 -11.82
C GLY A 30 15.91 -2.66 -10.88
N ILE A 31 15.58 -1.47 -11.38
CA ILE A 31 15.42 -0.28 -10.54
C ILE A 31 13.94 0.01 -10.44
N ASP A 32 13.41 -0.06 -9.23
CA ASP A 32 12.03 0.33 -8.99
C ASP A 32 11.85 1.84 -9.23
N SER A 33 10.81 2.20 -9.96
CA SER A 33 10.64 3.59 -10.39
C SER A 33 10.27 4.47 -9.20
N ASP A 34 9.32 4.04 -8.37
CA ASP A 34 8.81 4.80 -7.26
C ASP A 34 9.58 4.55 -5.97
N GLY A 35 10.13 5.62 -5.40
CA GLY A 35 10.87 5.56 -4.15
C GLY A 35 12.31 5.07 -4.28
N SER A 36 12.76 4.64 -5.47
CA SER A 36 14.18 4.40 -5.77
C SER A 36 14.70 5.35 -6.86
N ALA A 37 14.15 5.30 -8.08
CA ALA A 37 14.56 6.23 -9.15
C ALA A 37 13.92 7.63 -9.01
N PHE A 38 12.67 7.71 -8.55
CA PHE A 38 11.95 8.96 -8.33
C PHE A 38 11.41 9.06 -6.91
N ASP A 39 11.49 10.23 -6.28
CA ASP A 39 10.84 10.48 -4.99
C ASP A 39 9.33 10.73 -5.15
N THR A 40 8.60 9.69 -5.56
CA THR A 40 7.13 9.75 -5.66
C THR A 40 6.44 9.15 -4.44
N MET A 41 7.19 8.50 -3.53
CA MET A 41 6.57 7.82 -2.39
C MET A 41 6.04 8.78 -1.34
N GLY A 42 6.71 9.93 -1.14
CA GLY A 42 6.22 10.98 -0.25
C GLY A 42 4.82 11.45 -0.64
N ILE A 43 4.64 11.91 -1.88
CA ILE A 43 3.35 12.41 -2.36
C ILE A 43 2.27 11.31 -2.39
N LYS A 44 2.60 10.09 -2.82
CA LYS A 44 1.65 8.96 -2.83
C LYS A 44 1.12 8.66 -1.42
N GLN A 45 2.00 8.59 -0.41
CA GLN A 45 1.57 8.29 0.96
C GLN A 45 0.75 9.44 1.56
N ARG A 46 1.16 10.69 1.37
CA ARG A 46 0.50 11.87 1.95
C ARG A 46 -0.84 12.20 1.29
N GLU A 47 -0.89 12.21 -0.04
CA GLU A 47 -2.02 12.74 -0.81
C GLU A 47 -2.94 11.63 -1.35
N CYS A 48 -2.41 10.43 -1.59
CA CYS A 48 -3.23 9.34 -2.13
C CYS A 48 -3.68 8.37 -1.03
N PHE A 49 -2.80 7.92 -0.15
CA PHE A 49 -3.15 6.84 0.80
C PHE A 49 -3.63 7.33 2.16
N CYS A 50 -3.00 8.34 2.74
CA CYS A 50 -3.39 8.86 4.05
C CYS A 50 -4.84 9.37 4.10
N PRO A 51 -5.37 10.10 3.08
CA PRO A 51 -6.75 10.57 3.13
C PRO A 51 -7.76 9.42 3.21
N TRP A 52 -7.49 8.29 2.54
CA TRP A 52 -8.36 7.10 2.61
C TRP A 52 -8.28 6.40 3.96
N LEU A 53 -7.11 6.34 4.60
CA LEU A 53 -7.02 5.86 5.98
C LEU A 53 -7.91 6.71 6.90
N ILE A 54 -7.81 8.03 6.80
CA ILE A 54 -8.58 8.94 7.66
C ILE A 54 -10.07 8.81 7.39
N ALA A 55 -10.47 8.80 6.12
CA ALA A 55 -11.87 8.74 5.71
C ALA A 55 -12.54 7.41 6.09
N CYS A 56 -11.91 6.28 5.76
CA CYS A 56 -12.51 4.96 5.94
C CYS A 56 -12.56 4.52 7.41
N PHE A 57 -11.69 5.04 8.27
CA PHE A 57 -11.59 4.64 9.68
C PHE A 57 -12.06 5.72 10.66
N GLY A 58 -12.71 6.78 10.18
CA GLY A 58 -13.33 7.81 11.02
C GLY A 58 -12.33 8.63 11.85
N LEU A 59 -11.15 8.90 11.31
CA LEU A 59 -10.03 9.52 12.05
C LEU A 59 -9.96 11.05 11.87
N GLN A 60 -10.97 11.67 11.26
CA GLN A 60 -11.00 13.12 11.02
C GLN A 60 -10.71 13.97 12.27
N PRO A 61 -11.22 13.64 13.47
CA PRO A 61 -10.94 14.42 14.69
C PRO A 61 -9.45 14.48 15.09
N VAL A 62 -8.65 13.54 14.58
CA VAL A 62 -7.19 13.43 14.83
C VAL A 62 -6.41 13.31 13.52
N ALA A 63 -6.91 13.91 12.43
CA ALA A 63 -6.37 13.75 11.09
C ALA A 63 -4.87 14.10 10.97
N GLU A 64 -4.39 15.08 11.73
CA GLU A 64 -2.96 15.45 11.78
C GLU A 64 -2.11 14.35 12.42
N ALA A 65 -2.51 13.83 13.58
CA ALA A 65 -1.87 12.68 14.22
C ALA A 65 -1.89 11.43 13.30
N ALA A 66 -3.02 11.18 12.63
CA ALA A 66 -3.14 10.07 11.69
C ALA A 66 -2.19 10.22 10.48
N ARG A 67 -1.95 11.44 9.99
CA ARG A 67 -0.94 11.73 8.97
C ARG A 67 0.47 11.40 9.44
N GLU A 68 0.85 11.88 10.62
CA GLU A 68 2.18 11.61 11.19
C GLU A 68 2.40 10.11 11.42
N CYS A 69 1.42 9.41 11.99
CA CYS A 69 1.50 7.96 12.19
C CYS A 69 1.61 7.20 10.87
N LYS A 70 0.83 7.56 9.85
CA LYS A 70 0.86 6.94 8.52
C LYS A 70 2.21 7.16 7.84
N GLU A 71 2.69 8.40 7.83
CA GLU A 71 3.96 8.75 7.21
C GLU A 71 5.14 8.06 7.92
N PHE A 72 5.15 8.03 9.25
CA PHE A 72 6.14 7.26 10.00
C PHE A 72 6.09 5.77 9.67
N ALA A 73 4.90 5.15 9.72
CA ALA A 73 4.76 3.72 9.51
C ALA A 73 5.18 3.28 8.10
N ASP A 74 4.82 4.06 7.07
CA ASP A 74 5.04 3.70 5.67
C ASP A 74 6.39 4.16 5.10
N LEU A 75 6.97 5.26 5.60
CA LEU A 75 8.19 5.85 5.01
C LEU A 75 9.40 5.88 5.94
N PHE A 76 9.20 6.11 7.24
CA PHE A 76 10.30 6.48 8.15
C PHE A 76 10.52 5.51 9.31
N SER A 77 9.91 4.34 9.27
CA SER A 77 10.08 3.31 10.28
C SER A 77 10.64 2.02 9.69
N ARG A 78 11.05 1.11 10.57
CA ARG A 78 11.52 -0.23 10.19
C ARG A 78 10.43 -1.10 9.55
N THR A 79 9.17 -0.67 9.59
CA THR A 79 8.05 -1.36 8.92
C THR A 79 7.72 -0.76 7.55
N ARG A 80 8.58 0.11 7.00
CA ARG A 80 8.41 0.64 5.64
C ARG A 80 8.22 -0.50 4.64
N GLY A 81 7.24 -0.34 3.75
CA GLY A 81 6.90 -1.35 2.74
C GLY A 81 6.15 -2.57 3.27
N ALA A 82 5.76 -2.59 4.56
CA ALA A 82 4.88 -3.64 5.08
C ALA A 82 3.52 -3.63 4.39
N ASN A 83 2.83 -4.77 4.43
CA ASN A 83 1.49 -4.90 3.86
C ASN A 83 0.54 -3.81 4.41
N ARG A 84 -0.21 -3.17 3.51
CA ARG A 84 -1.09 -2.03 3.82
C ARG A 84 -2.04 -2.31 5.00
N HIS A 85 -2.57 -3.52 5.11
CA HIS A 85 -3.55 -3.86 6.14
C HIS A 85 -2.88 -4.06 7.50
N LYS A 86 -1.70 -4.67 7.52
CA LYS A 86 -0.85 -4.79 8.72
C LYS A 86 -0.43 -3.40 9.22
N THR A 87 -0.01 -2.53 8.31
CA THR A 87 0.34 -1.14 8.63
C THR A 87 -0.85 -0.36 9.17
N THR A 88 -2.03 -0.47 8.54
CA THR A 88 -3.27 0.16 9.03
C THR A 88 -3.65 -0.33 10.43
N LYS A 89 -3.60 -1.65 10.67
CA LYS A 89 -3.85 -2.21 12.01
C LYS A 89 -2.89 -1.60 13.02
N ARG A 90 -1.57 -1.64 12.76
CA ARG A 90 -0.54 -1.05 13.63
C ARG A 90 -0.80 0.43 13.94
N ILE A 91 -1.18 1.23 12.94
CA ILE A 91 -1.51 2.64 13.16
C ILE A 91 -2.67 2.78 14.16
N ILE A 92 -3.74 2.00 13.97
CA ILE A 92 -4.95 2.09 14.79
C ILE A 92 -4.74 1.53 16.21
N THR A 93 -3.99 0.44 16.36
CA THR A 93 -3.86 -0.27 17.64
C THR A 93 -2.67 0.18 18.48
N GLU A 94 -1.64 0.76 17.87
CA GLU A 94 -0.38 1.10 18.56
C GLU A 94 -0.04 2.59 18.43
N LEU A 95 0.13 3.08 17.20
CA LEU A 95 0.73 4.41 17.00
C LEU A 95 -0.23 5.56 17.35
N LEU A 96 -1.46 5.50 16.85
CA LEU A 96 -2.42 6.59 17.00
C LEU A 96 -2.93 6.75 18.44
N PRO A 97 -3.23 5.66 19.20
CA PRO A 97 -3.60 5.79 20.62
C PRO A 97 -2.49 6.41 21.47
N ASP A 98 -1.23 6.14 21.13
CA ASP A 98 -0.09 6.68 21.87
C ASP A 98 0.33 8.10 21.49
N HIS A 99 -0.17 8.59 20.35
CA HIS A 99 0.19 9.90 19.82
C HIS A 99 -0.18 11.05 20.77
N PRO A 100 0.73 12.01 21.04
CA PRO A 100 0.47 13.12 21.97
C PRO A 100 -0.80 13.90 21.66
N MET A 101 -1.07 14.18 20.39
CA MET A 101 -2.27 14.92 19.97
C MET A 101 -3.56 14.12 20.17
N THR A 102 -3.54 12.80 19.98
CA THR A 102 -4.70 11.93 20.23
C THR A 102 -5.04 11.96 21.71
N LYS A 103 -4.03 11.79 22.57
CA LYS A 103 -4.16 11.87 24.03
C LYS A 103 -4.66 13.24 24.48
N ALA A 104 -4.08 14.31 23.98
CA ALA A 104 -4.46 15.69 24.32
C ALA A 104 -5.92 16.02 23.93
N ARG A 105 -6.43 15.43 22.85
CA ARG A 105 -7.82 15.59 22.41
C ARG A 105 -8.81 14.66 23.13
N GLY A 106 -8.33 13.72 23.94
CA GLY A 106 -9.17 12.69 24.55
C GLY A 106 -9.91 11.84 23.51
N PHE A 107 -9.35 11.70 22.30
CA PHE A 107 -10.00 10.96 21.24
C PHE A 107 -9.81 9.46 21.44
N GLU A 108 -10.92 8.74 21.58
CA GLU A 108 -10.91 7.29 21.63
C GLU A 108 -10.81 6.72 20.22
N VAL A 109 -9.68 6.08 19.91
CA VAL A 109 -9.43 5.49 18.60
C VAL A 109 -10.39 4.30 18.37
N PRO A 110 -11.21 4.30 17.30
CA PRO A 110 -12.16 3.23 17.04
C PRO A 110 -11.50 1.87 16.88
N GLN A 111 -12.16 0.82 17.40
CA GLN A 111 -11.68 -0.55 17.33
C GLN A 111 -12.43 -1.35 16.25
N TYR A 112 -11.70 -2.18 15.51
CA TYR A 112 -12.23 -2.97 14.40
C TYR A 112 -11.89 -4.45 14.58
N PRO A 113 -12.45 -5.14 15.59
CA PRO A 113 -12.02 -6.48 15.99
C PRO A 113 -12.12 -7.52 14.86
N HIS A 114 -13.16 -7.48 14.03
CA HIS A 114 -13.30 -8.38 12.89
C HIS A 114 -12.23 -8.13 11.81
N TYR A 115 -11.91 -6.85 11.54
CA TYR A 115 -10.84 -6.50 10.62
C TYR A 115 -9.48 -6.94 11.15
N PHE A 116 -9.21 -6.72 12.44
CA PHE A 116 -7.95 -7.12 13.06
C PHE A 116 -7.77 -8.64 13.04
N ALA A 117 -8.83 -9.40 13.37
CA ALA A 117 -8.82 -10.85 13.28
C ALA A 117 -8.52 -11.32 11.84
N TRP A 118 -9.13 -10.69 10.84
CA TRP A 118 -8.82 -10.99 9.43
C TRP A 118 -7.37 -10.67 9.06
N VAL A 119 -6.81 -9.55 9.53
CA VAL A 119 -5.40 -9.18 9.27
C VAL A 119 -4.41 -10.14 9.91
N ASP A 120 -4.76 -10.70 11.07
CA ASP A 120 -3.89 -11.63 11.83
C ASP A 120 -4.02 -13.08 11.38
N ASP A 121 -5.12 -13.45 10.72
CA ASP A 121 -5.33 -14.81 10.24
C ASP A 121 -4.30 -15.14 9.14
N PRO A 122 -3.40 -16.11 9.34
CA PRO A 122 -2.41 -16.49 8.34
C PRO A 122 -3.02 -17.10 7.08
N LYS A 123 -4.31 -17.48 7.11
CA LYS A 123 -5.06 -17.95 5.93
C LYS A 123 -5.71 -16.83 5.14
N SER A 124 -5.72 -15.61 5.66
CA SER A 124 -6.24 -14.45 4.93
C SER A 124 -5.33 -14.10 3.76
N LEU A 125 -5.95 -13.91 2.59
CA LEU A 125 -5.30 -13.35 1.42
C LEU A 125 -5.09 -11.84 1.64
N LEU A 126 -4.02 -11.50 2.35
CA LEU A 126 -3.41 -10.19 2.22
C LEU A 126 -2.72 -10.17 0.87
N SER A 127 -2.84 -9.08 0.08
CA SER A 127 -2.45 -9.04 -1.35
C SER A 127 -0.96 -9.26 -1.69
N ASN A 128 -0.20 -9.90 -0.81
CA ASN A 128 1.18 -10.31 -1.01
C ASN A 128 1.27 -11.62 -1.81
N ASP A 129 0.19 -12.39 -1.92
CA ASP A 129 0.12 -13.65 -2.69
C ASP A 129 -0.19 -13.38 -4.18
N GLY A 130 0.53 -12.43 -4.79
CA GLY A 130 0.41 -12.12 -6.21
C GLY A 130 0.62 -13.32 -7.12
#